data_AF-A0A967LFV7-F1
#
_entry.id   AF-A0A967LFV7-F1
#
_cell.length_a   1.000
_cell.length_b   1.000
_cell.length_c   1.000
_cell.angle_alpha   90.00
_cell.angle_beta   90.00
_cell.angle_gamma   90.00
#
_symmetry.space_group_name_H-M   'P 1'
#
loop_
_entity.id
_entity.type
_entity.pdbx_description
1 polymer ?
#
loop_
_entity_poly.entity_id
_entity_poly.type
_entity_poly.pdbx_seq_one_letter_code
_entity_poly.pdbx_strand_id
1 'polypeptide(L)' 'LQSATGDVLLLHGRTGPALRDVMDSFVTAAGGTRVEYDGLADEPLREAARIALGRDVIPVFDFESARFV' A
#
# COMPACT_ATOMS: atom_id res chain seq x y z
N LEU A 1 -7.28 -20.76 16.54
CA LEU A 1 -5.96 -20.18 16.22
C LEU A 1 -5.28 -19.90 17.56
N GLN A 2 -4.19 -20.62 17.88
CA GLN A 2 -3.43 -20.38 19.12
C GLN A 2 -2.75 -19.02 19.01
N SER A 3 -3.01 -18.14 19.98
CA SER A 3 -2.41 -16.83 20.13
C SER A 3 -0.89 -17.00 20.25
N ALA A 4 -0.13 -16.60 19.23
CA ALA A 4 1.28 -16.29 19.41
C ALA A 4 1.33 -15.01 20.25
N THR A 5 1.86 -15.10 21.47
CA THR A 5 2.04 -13.96 22.39
C THR A 5 3.20 -13.06 21.92
N GLY A 6 3.12 -12.56 20.69
CA GLY A 6 4.14 -11.71 20.09
C GLY A 6 3.50 -10.78 19.06
N ASP A 7 3.98 -9.54 19.00
CA ASP A 7 3.55 -8.56 18.02
C ASP A 7 3.81 -9.09 16.60
N VAL A 8 2.74 -9.53 15.92
CA VAL A 8 2.83 -10.09 14.56
C VAL A 8 3.01 -8.95 13.57
N LEU A 9 4.08 -8.98 12.79
CA LEU A 9 4.29 -8.09 11.65
C LEU A 9 4.14 -8.88 10.34
N LEU A 10 3.14 -8.54 9.54
CA LEU A 10 2.94 -9.10 8.21
C LEU A 10 3.49 -8.15 7.13
N LEU A 11 4.58 -8.55 6.48
CA LEU A 11 5.18 -7.87 5.34
C LEU A 11 4.66 -8.48 4.03
N HIS A 12 4.19 -7.64 3.10
CA HIS A 12 3.69 -8.11 1.80
C HIS A 12 3.93 -7.09 0.69
N GLY A 13 3.96 -7.55 -0.58
CA GLY A 13 3.95 -6.67 -1.76
C GLY A 13 2.54 -6.31 -2.22
N ARG A 14 2.42 -5.75 -3.43
CA ARG A 14 1.10 -5.47 -4.04
C ARG A 14 0.26 -6.75 -4.13
N THR A 15 -0.97 -6.65 -3.65
CA THR A 15 -1.93 -7.76 -3.63
C THR A 15 -3.31 -7.29 -4.08
N GLY A 16 -4.05 -8.18 -4.74
CA GLY A 16 -5.44 -7.90 -5.12
C GLY A 16 -6.41 -7.91 -3.93
N PRO A 17 -7.66 -7.44 -4.12
CA PRO A 17 -8.63 -7.23 -3.03
C PRO A 17 -8.87 -8.48 -2.18
N ALA A 18 -9.09 -9.64 -2.80
CA ALA A 18 -9.41 -10.87 -2.08
C ALA A 18 -8.28 -11.33 -1.13
N LEU A 19 -7.02 -11.22 -1.55
CA LEU A 19 -5.89 -11.59 -0.69
C LEU A 19 -5.69 -10.55 0.42
N ARG A 20 -5.96 -9.27 0.14
CA ARG A 20 -5.98 -8.20 1.15
C ARG A 20 -6.96 -8.52 2.28
N ASP A 21 -8.18 -8.93 1.94
CA ASP A 21 -9.21 -9.24 2.94
C ASP A 21 -8.82 -10.41 3.86
N VAL A 22 -8.17 -11.42 3.30
CA VAL A 22 -7.64 -12.57 4.07
C VAL A 22 -6.52 -12.12 5.00
N MET A 23 -5.59 -11.30 4.52
CA MET A 23 -4.49 -10.78 5.32
C MET A 23 -4.99 -9.88 6.46
N ASP A 24 -6.00 -9.04 6.20
CA ASP A 24 -6.62 -8.19 7.23
C ASP A 24 -7.30 -9.03 8.31
N SER A 25 -8.02 -10.09 7.91
CA SER A 25 -8.65 -11.02 8.85
C SER A 25 -7.62 -11.73 9.73
N PHE A 26 -6.50 -12.17 9.13
CA PHE A 26 -5.40 -12.79 9.85
C PHE A 26 -4.74 -11.84 10.86
N VAL A 27 -4.35 -10.64 10.42
CA VAL A 27 -3.65 -9.67 11.27
C VAL A 27 -4.55 -9.19 12.41
N THR A 28 -5.84 -8.99 12.15
CA THR A 28 -6.83 -8.66 13.17
C THR A 28 -6.96 -9.77 14.22
N ALA A 29 -7.08 -11.03 13.78
CA ALA A 29 -7.17 -12.17 14.69
C ALA A 29 -5.88 -12.40 15.51
N ALA A 30 -4.73 -12.00 14.96
CA ALA A 30 -3.43 -12.12 15.60
C ALA A 30 -3.05 -10.91 16.48
N GLY A 31 -3.82 -9.81 16.44
CA GLY A 31 -3.45 -8.56 17.12
C GLY A 31 -2.18 -7.91 16.55
N GLY A 32 -1.92 -8.12 15.25
CA GLY A 32 -0.68 -7.68 14.60
C GLY A 32 -0.79 -6.36 13.84
N THR A 33 0.28 -6.05 13.09
CA THR A 33 0.36 -4.96 12.12
C THR A 33 0.68 -5.51 10.73
N ARG A 34 0.08 -4.90 9.70
CA ARG A 34 0.36 -5.20 8.29
C ARG A 34 1.12 -4.03 7.65
N VAL A 35 2.19 -4.33 6.94
CA VAL A 35 3.00 -3.35 6.21
C VAL A 35 3.15 -3.80 4.76
N GLU A 36 2.71 -2.94 3.84
CA GLU A 36 2.95 -3.10 2.41
C GLU A 36 4.36 -2.56 2.09
N TYR A 37 5.18 -3.39 1.46
CA TYR A 37 6.50 -3.03 0.97
C TYR A 37 6.64 -3.44 -0.49
N ASP A 38 6.88 -2.46 -1.35
CA ASP A 38 7.15 -2.68 -2.76
C ASP A 38 8.38 -1.86 -3.15
N GLY A 39 9.47 -2.57 -3.49
CA GLY A 39 10.73 -1.96 -3.88
C GLY A 39 10.69 -1.19 -5.22
N LEU A 40 9.59 -1.31 -5.96
CA LEU A 40 9.32 -0.58 -7.20
C LEU A 40 8.10 0.34 -7.08
N ALA A 41 7.55 0.56 -5.88
CA ALA A 41 6.41 1.45 -5.72
C ALA A 41 6.80 2.92 -5.92
N ASP A 42 5.90 3.66 -6.56
CA ASP A 42 5.98 5.11 -6.74
C ASP A 42 5.63 5.87 -5.45
N GLU A 43 6.04 5.35 -4.29
CA GLU A 43 5.80 5.96 -2.97
C GLU A 43 6.32 7.41 -2.90
N PRO A 44 7.50 7.74 -3.46
CA PRO A 44 7.94 9.13 -3.52
C PRO A 44 7.01 10.05 -4.32
N LEU A 45 6.41 9.54 -5.41
CA LEU A 45 5.52 10.32 -6.26
C LEU A 45 4.15 10.52 -5.60
N ARG A 46 3.63 9.48 -4.94
CA ARG A 46 2.44 9.56 -4.08
C ARG A 46 2.63 10.58 -2.97
N GLU A 47 3.78 10.56 -2.31
CA GLU A 47 4.10 11.50 -1.23
C GLU A 47 4.24 12.93 -1.76
N ALA A 48 4.87 13.12 -2.92
CA ALA A 48 4.94 14.42 -3.58
C ALA A 48 3.53 14.97 -3.91
N ALA A 49 2.63 14.12 -4.42
CA ALA A 49 1.24 14.51 -4.68
C ALA A 49 0.49 14.88 -3.38
N ARG A 50 0.75 14.17 -2.27
CA ARG A 50 0.18 14.49 -0.96
C ARG A 50 0.64 15.86 -0.46
N ILE A 51 1.94 16.15 -0.55
CA ILE A 51 2.53 17.43 -0.11
C ILE A 51 2.07 18.58 -1.01
N ALA A 52 2.15 18.41 -2.33
CA ALA A 52 1.90 19.50 -3.28
C ALA A 52 0.41 19.76 -3.53
N LEU A 53 -0.42 18.70 -3.52
CA LEU A 53 -1.83 18.76 -3.95
C LEU A 53 -2.82 18.35 -2.85
N GLY A 54 -2.35 17.88 -1.69
CA GLY A 54 -3.21 17.37 -0.62
C GLY A 54 -3.93 16.06 -0.98
N ARG A 55 -3.43 15.31 -1.98
CA ARG A 55 -4.06 14.07 -2.46
C ARG A 55 -3.10 12.89 -2.32
N ASP A 56 -3.54 11.84 -1.63
CA ASP A 56 -2.81 10.58 -1.51
C ASP A 56 -3.11 9.66 -2.71
N VAL A 57 -2.55 10.01 -3.87
CA VAL A 57 -2.73 9.30 -5.13
C VAL A 57 -1.43 9.30 -5.94
N ILE A 58 -1.27 8.32 -6.81
CA ILE A 58 -0.27 8.39 -7.89
C ILE A 58 -0.92 9.14 -9.06
N PRO A 59 -0.35 10.26 -9.53
CA PRO A 59 -0.89 11.00 -10.67
C PRO A 59 -0.94 10.15 -11.93
N VAL A 60 -2.03 10.28 -12.69
CA VAL A 60 -2.15 9.70 -14.04
C VAL A 60 -1.88 10.82 -15.04
N PHE A 61 -0.89 10.63 -15.90
CA PHE A 61 -0.52 11.59 -16.93
C PHE A 61 -1.11 11.16 -18.27
N ASP A 62 -1.86 12.07 -18.90
CA ASP A 62 -2.29 11.90 -20.29
C ASP A 62 -1.22 12.49 -21.21
N PHE A 63 -0.37 11.61 -21.75
CA PHE A 63 0.66 12.00 -22.70
C PHE A 63 0.13 12.17 -24.13
N GLU A 64 -1.06 11.66 -24.46
CA GLU A 64 -1.64 11.80 -25.80
C GLU A 64 -1.99 13.27 -26.09
N SER A 65 -2.48 13.99 -25.07
CA SER A 65 -2.76 15.42 -25.17
C SER A 65 -1.55 16.33 -24.92
N ALA A 66 -0.38 15.76 -24.59
CA ALA A 66 0.81 16.54 -24.27
C ALA A 66 1.51 17.06 -25.53
N ARG A 67 1.70 18.37 -25.63
CA ARG A 67 2.48 18.99 -26.72
C ARG A 67 3.99 18.77 -26.56
N PHE A 68 4.46 18.65 -25.31
CA PHE A 68 5.86 18.45 -24.93
C PHE A 68 5.91 17.57 -23.67
N VAL A 69 6.97 16.77 -23.55
CA VAL A 69 7.28 15.92 -22.38
C VAL A 69 8.69 16.24 -21.92
#